data_AF-C4RIW2-F1
#
_entry.id   AF-C4RIW2-F1
#
_cell.length_a   1.000
_cell.length_b   1.000
_cell.length_c   1.000
_cell.angle_alpha   90.00
_cell.angle_beta   90.00
_cell.angle_gamma   90.00
#
_symmetry.space_group_name_H-M   'P 1'
#
loop_
_entity.id
_entity.type
_entity.pdbx_description
1 polymer ?
#
loop_
_entity_poly.entity_id
_entity_poly.type
_entity_poly.pdbx_seq_one_letter_code
_entity_poly.pdbx_strand_id
1 'polypeptide(L)'
;MAYVRTVRTVRTASGARAVQIVHSQCRGSRDRAHRVCAHRCGLGVTQGGARQRLAAGQAELDLRLPDGPAGGGAPLPITSTRAGHLLNALGHGYQVLGCAAAAESDEVFKALVLARIIEPASERDSLRVLDEAGAWAPSYATGQTAATGVRHRR
;
A
#
# COMPACT_ATOMS: atom_id res chain seq x y z
N MET A 1 -2.26 -11.78 3.86
CA MET A 1 -2.66 -11.23 5.18
C MET A 1 -1.84 -9.98 5.45
N ALA A 2 -2.42 -8.80 5.39
CA ALA A 2 -1.73 -7.57 5.78
C ALA A 2 -1.97 -7.33 7.28
N TYR A 3 -0.89 -7.37 8.05
CA TYR A 3 -0.86 -7.03 9.47
C TYR A 3 -0.20 -5.67 9.61
N VAL A 4 -0.99 -4.63 9.87
CA VAL A 4 -0.47 -3.28 10.04
C VAL A 4 -0.34 -3.00 11.53
N ARG A 5 0.86 -2.63 11.97
CA ARG A 5 1.16 -2.30 13.36
C ARG A 5 1.53 -0.83 13.48
N THR A 6 0.76 -0.06 14.23
CA THR A 6 0.97 1.39 14.38
C THR A 6 1.19 1.79 15.84
N VAL A 7 1.96 2.86 16.05
CA VAL A 7 2.13 3.50 17.37
C VAL A 7 1.30 4.78 17.41
N ARG A 8 0.50 4.96 18.45
CA ARG A 8 -0.21 6.22 18.71
C ARG A 8 -0.07 6.66 20.15
N THR A 9 -0.12 7.97 20.38
CA THR A 9 -0.19 8.53 21.73
C THR A 9 -1.65 8.75 22.14
N VAL A 10 -2.00 8.38 23.36
CA VAL A 10 -3.35 8.52 23.92
C VAL A 10 -3.32 9.22 25.27
N ARG A 11 -4.40 9.92 25.62
CA ARG A 11 -4.64 10.39 26.99
C ARG A 11 -5.25 9.26 27.82
N THR A 12 -4.78 9.11 29.04
CA THR A 12 -5.33 8.20 30.05
C THR A 12 -6.44 8.88 30.84
N ALA A 13 -7.29 8.11 31.52
CA ALA A 13 -8.34 8.66 32.39
C ALA A 13 -7.77 9.58 33.50
N SER A 14 -6.53 9.32 33.92
CA SER A 14 -5.74 10.14 34.85
C SER A 14 -5.06 11.36 34.19
N GLY A 15 -5.39 11.73 32.95
CA GLY A 15 -4.80 12.89 32.25
C GLY A 15 -3.38 12.70 31.70
N ALA A 16 -2.64 11.69 32.15
CA ALA A 16 -1.30 11.35 31.66
C ALA A 16 -1.31 10.87 30.19
N ARG A 17 -0.19 11.07 29.48
CA ARG A 17 0.01 10.56 28.12
C ARG A 17 0.56 9.13 28.17
N ALA A 18 0.06 8.26 27.30
CA ALA A 18 0.49 6.87 27.16
C ALA A 18 0.71 6.54 25.68
N VAL A 19 1.53 5.53 25.40
CA VAL A 19 1.76 5.00 24.06
C VAL A 19 0.98 3.71 23.89
N GLN A 20 0.26 3.59 22.78
CA GLN A 20 -0.50 2.40 22.43
C GLN A 20 0.02 1.83 21.11
N ILE A 21 0.28 0.53 21.11
CA ILE A 21 0.57 -0.24 19.90
C ILE A 21 -0.74 -0.87 19.43
N VAL A 22 -1.15 -0.55 18.20
CA VAL A 22 -2.38 -1.05 17.59
C VAL A 22 -2.01 -2.05 16.52
N HIS A 23 -2.71 -3.18 16.51
CA HIS A 23 -2.60 -4.19 15.48
C HIS A 23 -3.90 -4.18 14.68
N SER A 24 -3.80 -3.99 13.37
CA SER A 24 -4.93 -4.03 12.46
C SER A 24 -4.71 -5.16 11.47
N GLN A 25 -5.67 -6.07 11.39
CA GLN A 25 -5.74 -7.05 10.31
C GLN A 25 -6.76 -6.56 9.30
N CYS A 26 -6.45 -6.63 8.00
CA CYS A 26 -7.39 -6.33 6.93
C CYS A 26 -8.53 -7.36 6.91
N ARG A 27 -9.52 -7.17 7.79
CA ARG A 27 -10.89 -7.74 7.85
C ARG A 27 -11.62 -7.28 9.13
N GLY A 28 -11.42 -6.02 9.53
CA GLY A 28 -12.23 -5.37 10.57
C GLY A 28 -11.87 -5.65 12.04
N SER A 29 -10.94 -6.57 12.36
CA SER A 29 -10.52 -6.77 13.75
C SER A 29 -9.29 -5.93 14.10
N ARG A 30 -9.47 -5.02 15.08
CA ARG A 30 -8.40 -4.27 15.71
C ARG A 30 -8.10 -4.92 17.05
N ASP A 31 -7.04 -5.71 17.11
CA ASP A 31 -6.56 -6.24 18.39
C ASP A 31 -5.67 -5.18 19.08
N ARG A 32 -6.00 -4.86 20.33
CA ARG A 32 -5.33 -3.82 21.13
C ARG A 32 -4.44 -4.48 22.17
N ALA A 33 -3.27 -4.92 21.75
CA ALA A 33 -2.44 -5.77 22.60
C ALA A 33 -1.66 -5.02 23.71
N HIS A 34 -1.37 -3.71 23.58
CA HIS A 34 -0.43 -3.11 24.55
C HIS A 34 -0.51 -1.59 24.75
N ARG A 35 -0.61 -1.16 26.01
CA ARG A 35 -0.58 0.24 26.47
C ARG A 35 0.55 0.41 27.49
N VAL A 36 1.48 1.33 27.25
CA VAL A 36 2.56 1.68 28.22
C VAL A 36 2.36 3.13 28.66
N CYS A 37 2.28 3.36 29.97
CA CYS A 37 2.15 4.70 30.54
C CYS A 37 3.48 5.45 30.51
N ALA A 38 3.50 6.64 29.90
CA ALA A 38 4.72 7.46 29.81
C ALA A 38 5.00 8.30 31.08
N HIS A 39 4.21 8.10 32.13
CA HIS A 39 4.18 8.95 33.31
C HIS A 39 5.53 9.02 34.05
N ARG A 40 6.27 7.91 34.12
CA ARG A 40 7.53 7.83 34.89
C ARG A 40 8.81 8.00 34.04
N CYS A 41 8.74 7.69 32.74
CA CYS A 41 9.93 7.58 31.88
C CYS A 41 9.97 8.62 30.75
N GLY A 42 8.96 9.49 30.64
CA GLY A 42 8.84 10.45 29.54
C GLY A 42 8.38 9.81 28.22
N LEU A 43 7.79 10.63 27.35
CA LEU A 43 7.16 10.17 26.12
C LEU A 43 8.15 9.67 25.07
N GLY A 44 9.31 10.31 24.95
CA GLY A 44 10.34 9.94 23.99
C GLY A 44 10.87 8.52 24.22
N VAL A 45 11.21 8.18 25.47
CA VAL A 45 11.68 6.84 25.87
C VAL A 45 10.59 5.79 25.62
N THR A 46 9.34 6.11 25.96
CA THR A 46 8.20 5.21 25.77
C THR A 46 7.92 4.95 24.27
N GLN A 47 8.05 5.98 23.43
CA GLN A 47 7.89 5.86 21.98
C GLN A 47 9.06 5.10 21.34
N GLY A 48 10.29 5.31 21.82
CA GLY A 48 11.47 4.54 21.40
C GLY A 48 11.32 3.06 21.69
N GLY A 49 10.94 2.69 22.92
CA GLY A 49 10.68 1.29 23.29
C GLY A 49 9.50 0.68 22.52
N ALA A 50 8.45 1.46 22.23
CA ALA A 50 7.34 0.99 21.39
C ALA A 50 7.79 0.71 19.94
N ARG A 51 8.62 1.58 19.36
CA ARG A 51 9.21 1.40 18.03
C ARG A 51 10.18 0.21 17.97
N GLN A 52 11.04 0.03 18.97
CA GLN A 52 11.89 -1.17 19.07
C GLN A 52 11.06 -2.44 19.10
N ARG A 53 9.95 -2.44 19.85
CA ARG A 53 9.03 -3.58 19.89
C ARG A 53 8.24 -3.77 18.60
N LEU A 54 7.98 -2.71 17.83
CA LEU A 54 7.46 -2.83 16.46
C LEU A 54 8.47 -3.52 15.54
N ALA A 55 9.74 -3.14 15.65
CA ALA A 55 10.83 -3.67 14.86
C ALA A 55 11.25 -5.10 15.28
N ALA A 56 10.95 -5.51 16.52
CA ALA A 56 11.21 -6.87 16.97
C ALA A 56 10.52 -7.90 16.05
N GLY A 57 11.34 -8.72 15.37
CA GLY A 57 10.89 -9.71 14.37
C GLY A 57 10.99 -9.24 12.91
N GLN A 58 11.34 -7.98 12.65
CA GLN A 58 11.75 -7.47 11.34
C GLN A 58 13.28 -7.32 11.37
N ALA A 59 14.01 -8.25 10.75
CA ALA A 59 15.47 -8.13 10.67
C ALA A 59 15.85 -6.94 9.78
N GLU A 60 16.87 -6.19 10.18
CA GLU A 60 17.50 -5.21 9.31
C GLU A 60 18.14 -5.95 8.13
N LEU A 61 17.77 -5.56 6.92
CA LEU A 61 18.36 -6.13 5.71
C LEU A 61 19.67 -5.38 5.43
N ASP A 62 20.80 -5.99 5.79
CA ASP A 62 22.13 -5.49 5.45
C ASP A 62 22.34 -5.61 3.93
N LEU A 63 22.08 -4.52 3.21
CA LEU A 63 22.24 -4.47 1.76
C LEU A 63 23.71 -4.30 1.33
N ARG A 64 24.66 -4.10 2.26
CA ARG A 64 26.10 -3.91 1.98
C ARG A 64 26.40 -2.99 0.80
N LEU A 65 25.65 -1.89 0.67
CA LEU A 65 25.88 -0.93 -0.40
C LEU A 65 27.27 -0.29 -0.21
N PRO A 66 28.17 -0.35 -1.23
CA PRO A 66 29.34 0.52 -1.24
C PRO A 66 28.81 1.96 -1.27
N ASP A 67 29.29 2.81 -0.36
CA ASP A 67 28.86 4.22 -0.18
C ASP A 67 27.51 4.45 0.52
N GLY A 68 27.03 3.49 1.32
CA GLY A 68 25.95 3.73 2.29
C GLY A 68 26.28 4.89 3.26
N PRO A 69 25.28 5.55 3.87
CA PRO A 69 25.49 6.73 4.73
C PRO A 69 26.62 6.47 5.73
N ALA A 70 27.55 7.42 5.84
CA ALA A 70 28.77 7.29 6.63
C ALA A 70 28.43 6.85 8.07
N GLY A 71 28.68 5.57 8.36
CA GLY A 71 28.21 4.90 9.57
C GLY A 71 27.26 3.75 9.24
N GLY A 72 27.81 2.63 8.78
CA GLY A 72 27.05 1.40 8.60
C GLY A 72 26.25 1.05 9.86
N GLY A 73 24.93 0.92 9.71
CA GLY A 73 24.01 0.59 10.81
C GLY A 73 22.83 1.53 11.02
N ALA A 74 22.59 2.50 10.13
CA ALA A 74 21.33 3.24 10.11
C ALA A 74 20.34 2.56 9.14
N PRO A 75 19.14 2.14 9.60
CA PRO A 75 18.13 1.54 8.73
C PRO A 75 17.78 2.47 7.58
N LEU A 76 17.89 1.97 6.34
CA LEU A 76 17.47 2.71 5.16
C LEU A 76 15.95 2.82 5.13
N PRO A 77 15.38 4.00 4.85
CA PRO A 77 13.94 4.13 4.73
C PRO A 77 13.44 3.42 3.47
N ILE A 78 12.35 2.66 3.61
CA ILE A 78 11.59 2.16 2.45
C ILE A 78 10.88 3.37 1.84
N THR A 79 11.24 3.74 0.61
CA THR A 79 10.65 4.87 -0.11
C THR A 79 9.40 4.48 -0.90
N SER A 80 9.27 3.22 -1.29
CA SER A 80 8.10 2.67 -1.99
C SER A 80 8.02 1.15 -1.83
N THR A 81 6.84 0.58 -2.11
CA THR A 81 6.58 -0.87 -2.12
C THR A 81 5.83 -1.25 -3.38
N ARG A 82 6.10 -2.44 -3.93
CA ARG A 82 5.43 -2.94 -5.13
C ARG A 82 5.18 -4.44 -5.06
N ALA A 83 3.97 -4.87 -5.40
CA ALA A 83 3.59 -6.27 -5.54
C ALA A 83 4.06 -6.87 -6.88
N GLY A 84 5.35 -6.74 -7.20
CA GLY A 84 5.89 -6.99 -8.54
C GLY A 84 5.60 -8.39 -9.08
N HIS A 85 5.77 -9.43 -8.27
CA HIS A 85 5.49 -10.81 -8.69
C HIS A 85 4.01 -11.05 -8.99
N LEU A 86 3.11 -10.51 -8.17
CA LEU A 86 1.66 -10.63 -8.40
C LEU A 86 1.26 -9.94 -9.71
N LEU A 87 1.72 -8.71 -9.90
CA LEU A 87 1.43 -7.93 -11.12
C LEU A 87 1.97 -8.62 -12.37
N ASN A 88 3.20 -9.16 -12.30
CA ASN A 88 3.80 -9.90 -13.42
C ASN A 88 3.03 -11.19 -13.73
N ALA A 89 2.62 -11.95 -12.70
CA ALA A 89 1.87 -13.19 -12.89
C ALA A 89 0.48 -12.93 -13.50
N LEU A 90 -0.24 -11.92 -12.99
CA LEU A 90 -1.55 -11.54 -13.54
C LEU A 90 -1.41 -11.00 -14.97
N GLY A 91 -0.43 -10.14 -15.21
CA GLY A 91 -0.14 -9.61 -16.55
C GLY A 91 0.23 -10.72 -17.54
N HIS A 92 1.02 -11.70 -17.12
CA HIS A 92 1.35 -12.85 -17.95
C HIS A 92 0.12 -13.73 -18.23
N GLY A 93 -0.70 -14.03 -17.21
CA GLY A 93 -1.95 -14.76 -17.40
C GLY A 93 -2.90 -14.06 -18.38
N TYR A 94 -3.03 -12.73 -18.28
CA TYR A 94 -3.82 -11.92 -19.22
C TYR A 94 -3.34 -12.07 -20.67
N GLN A 95 -2.03 -12.17 -20.89
CA GLN A 95 -1.45 -12.40 -22.21
C GLN A 95 -1.69 -13.84 -22.71
N VAL A 96 -1.41 -14.85 -21.86
CA VAL A 96 -1.55 -16.27 -22.20
C VAL A 96 -3.01 -16.63 -22.54
N LEU A 97 -3.97 -16.01 -21.84
CA LEU A 97 -5.39 -16.19 -22.12
C LEU A 97 -5.87 -15.47 -23.40
N GLY A 98 -5.00 -14.71 -24.07
CA GLY A 98 -5.35 -13.96 -25.27
C GLY A 98 -6.19 -12.71 -25.01
N CYS A 99 -6.36 -12.30 -23.74
CA CYS A 99 -7.18 -11.13 -23.40
C CYS A 99 -6.63 -9.83 -24.00
N ALA A 100 -5.30 -9.73 -24.18
CA ALA A 100 -4.70 -8.59 -24.85
C ALA A 100 -5.14 -8.47 -26.31
N ALA A 101 -5.19 -9.59 -27.05
CA ALA A 101 -5.69 -9.57 -28.41
C ALA A 101 -7.20 -9.29 -28.46
N ALA A 102 -7.98 -9.91 -27.57
CA ALA A 102 -9.43 -9.73 -27.51
C ALA A 102 -9.86 -8.30 -27.14
N ALA A 103 -9.05 -7.59 -26.36
CA ALA A 103 -9.29 -6.22 -25.95
C ALA A 103 -8.48 -5.19 -26.77
N GLU A 104 -7.95 -5.57 -27.95
CA GLU A 104 -7.18 -4.68 -28.82
C GLU A 104 -6.00 -3.98 -28.12
N SER A 105 -5.40 -4.66 -27.14
CA SER A 105 -4.34 -4.14 -26.27
C SER A 105 -4.72 -2.87 -25.48
N ASP A 106 -5.99 -2.75 -25.07
CA ASP A 106 -6.43 -1.71 -24.14
C ASP A 106 -5.80 -1.92 -22.75
N GLU A 107 -4.75 -1.13 -22.48
CA GLU A 107 -4.00 -1.17 -21.22
C GLU A 107 -4.81 -0.64 -20.02
N VAL A 108 -5.81 0.22 -20.24
CA VAL A 108 -6.70 0.67 -19.15
C VAL A 108 -7.67 -0.43 -18.78
N PHE A 109 -8.26 -1.11 -19.78
CA PHE A 109 -9.12 -2.26 -19.54
C PHE A 109 -8.36 -3.37 -18.80
N LYS A 110 -7.14 -3.67 -19.25
CA LYS A 110 -6.24 -4.61 -18.56
C LYS A 110 -5.96 -4.19 -17.11
N ALA A 111 -5.66 -2.91 -16.86
CA ALA A 111 -5.43 -2.41 -15.51
C ALA A 111 -6.67 -2.60 -14.61
N LEU A 112 -7.88 -2.34 -15.12
CA LEU A 112 -9.13 -2.57 -14.41
C LEU A 112 -9.38 -4.05 -14.10
N VAL A 113 -9.14 -4.94 -15.07
CA VAL A 113 -9.25 -6.40 -14.86
C VAL A 113 -8.30 -6.87 -13.77
N LEU A 114 -7.04 -6.45 -13.83
CA LEU A 114 -6.03 -6.79 -12.83
C LEU A 114 -6.42 -6.27 -11.45
N ALA A 115 -6.87 -5.02 -11.34
CA ALA A 115 -7.35 -4.45 -10.09
C ALA A 115 -8.51 -5.28 -9.51
N ARG A 116 -9.47 -5.65 -10.35
CA ARG A 116 -10.66 -6.43 -9.94
C ARG A 116 -10.33 -7.84 -9.45
N ILE A 117 -9.26 -8.46 -9.97
CA ILE A 117 -8.76 -9.75 -9.50
C ILE A 117 -8.07 -9.62 -8.14
N ILE A 118 -7.28 -8.55 -7.95
CA ILE A 118 -6.60 -8.27 -6.68
C ILE A 118 -7.62 -7.99 -5.58
N GLU A 119 -8.58 -7.12 -5.86
CA GLU A 119 -9.69 -6.80 -4.97
C GLU A 119 -10.95 -6.53 -5.81
N PRO A 120 -12.10 -7.13 -5.46
CA PRO A 120 -13.36 -6.86 -6.15
C PRO A 120 -13.92 -5.47 -5.76
N ALA A 121 -13.23 -4.41 -6.19
CA ALA A 121 -13.55 -3.00 -5.96
C ALA A 121 -14.35 -2.37 -7.11
N SER A 122 -15.08 -1.29 -6.85
CA SER A 122 -15.76 -0.53 -7.92
C SER A 122 -14.76 0.03 -8.94
N GLU A 123 -15.20 0.40 -10.15
CA GLU A 123 -14.34 0.98 -11.19
C GLU A 123 -13.53 2.17 -10.65
N ARG A 124 -14.19 3.09 -9.93
CA ARG A 124 -13.55 4.26 -9.31
C ARG A 124 -12.54 3.91 -8.23
N ASP A 125 -12.76 2.81 -7.52
CA ASP A 125 -11.86 2.37 -6.43
C ASP A 125 -10.70 1.51 -6.95
N SER A 126 -10.68 1.17 -8.25
CA SER A 126 -9.58 0.41 -8.88
C SER A 126 -8.26 1.20 -8.89
N LEU A 127 -8.31 2.53 -8.92
CA LEU A 127 -7.12 3.38 -8.82
C LEU A 127 -6.40 3.20 -7.47
N ARG A 128 -7.17 3.11 -6.37
CA ARG A 128 -6.62 2.83 -5.04
C ARG A 128 -5.95 1.46 -5.02
N VAL A 129 -6.62 0.44 -5.56
CA VAL A 129 -6.09 -0.93 -5.60
C VAL A 129 -4.77 -1.00 -6.37
N LEU A 130 -4.68 -0.32 -7.51
CA LEU A 130 -3.46 -0.27 -8.32
C LEU A 130 -2.33 0.48 -7.61
N ASP A 131 -2.63 1.61 -6.97
CA ASP A 131 -1.66 2.39 -6.18
C ASP A 131 -1.10 1.56 -5.00
N GLU A 132 -1.98 0.90 -4.24
CA GLU A 132 -1.58 0.02 -3.13
C GLU A 132 -0.75 -1.18 -3.61
N ALA A 133 -0.99 -1.68 -4.82
CA ALA A 133 -0.18 -2.73 -5.44
C ALA A 133 1.16 -2.22 -5.99
N GLY A 134 1.38 -0.90 -6.04
CA GLY A 134 2.55 -0.27 -6.67
C GLY A 134 2.52 -0.38 -8.19
N ALA A 135 1.34 -0.39 -8.79
CA ALA A 135 1.11 -0.35 -10.23
C ALA A 135 0.76 1.06 -10.68
N TRP A 136 1.29 1.46 -11.84
CA TRP A 136 0.82 2.66 -12.53
C TRP A 136 -0.55 2.39 -13.16
N ALA A 137 -1.51 3.28 -12.93
CA ALA A 137 -2.84 3.19 -13.53
C ALA A 137 -2.94 4.13 -14.75
N PRO A 138 -2.99 3.62 -15.99
CA PRO A 138 -3.35 4.44 -17.13
C PRO A 138 -4.80 4.91 -16.98
N SER A 139 -5.09 6.14 -17.39
CA SER A 139 -6.41 6.76 -17.25
C SER A 139 -7.03 7.02 -18.61
N TYR A 140 -8.33 6.75 -18.77
CA TYR A 140 -9.09 7.26 -19.90
C TYR A 140 -9.14 8.79 -19.79
N ALA A 141 -8.81 9.51 -20.86
CA ALA A 141 -9.10 10.94 -20.91
C ALA A 141 -10.62 11.11 -20.83
N THR A 142 -11.11 11.71 -19.76
CA THR A 142 -12.53 12.02 -19.58
C THR A 142 -12.93 13.10 -20.58
N GLY A 143 -13.34 12.69 -21.78
CA GLY A 143 -13.67 13.62 -22.86
C GLY A 143 -14.09 12.94 -24.15
N GLN A 144 -15.16 12.13 -24.12
CA GLN A 144 -15.95 11.88 -25.34
C GLN A 144 -17.44 11.96 -24.99
N THR A 145 -18.01 13.13 -25.25
CA THR A 145 -19.44 13.26 -25.56
C THR A 145 -19.57 13.02 -27.06
N ALA A 146 -20.33 12.00 -27.45
CA ALA A 146 -20.69 11.76 -28.83
C ALA A 146 -21.53 12.92 -29.39
N ALA A 147 -21.24 13.35 -30.61
CA ALA A 147 -22.20 14.03 -31.46
C ALA A 147 -22.02 13.58 -32.92
N THR A 148 -22.91 12.68 -33.32
CA THR A 148 -23.27 12.33 -34.69
C THR A 148 -23.50 13.58 -35.54
N GLY A 149 -22.83 13.67 -36.68
CA GLY A 149 -23.05 14.69 -37.71
C GLY A 149 -22.91 14.09 -39.10
N VAL A 150 -24.05 13.71 -39.67
CA VAL A 150 -24.25 13.14 -41.01
C VAL A 150 -23.54 13.97 -42.10
N ARG A 151 -22.69 13.33 -42.92
CA ARG A 151 -22.18 13.92 -44.16
C ARG A 151 -23.17 13.69 -45.29
N HIS A 152 -23.83 14.77 -45.72
CA HIS A 152 -24.54 14.81 -46.99
C HIS A 152 -23.55 14.77 -48.16
N ARG A 153 -23.79 13.86 -49.11
CA ARG A 153 -23.18 13.85 -50.44
C ARG A 153 -23.49 15.15 -51.18
N ARG A 154 -22.51 15.64 -51.94
CA ARG A 154 -22.74 16.25 -53.25
C ARG A 154 -21.97 15.43 -54.26
#